data_AF-A0A8J8Q540-F1
#
_entry.id   AF-A0A8J8Q540-F1
#
_cell.length_a   1.000
_cell.length_b   1.000
_cell.length_c   1.000
_cell.angle_alpha   90.00
_cell.angle_beta   90.00
_cell.angle_gamma   90.00
#
_symmetry.space_group_name_H-M   'P 1'
#
loop_
_entity.id
_entity.type
_entity.pdbx_description
1 polymer ?
#
loop_
_entity_poly.entity_id
_entity_poly.type
_entity_poly.pdbx_seq_one_letter_code
_entity_poly.pdbx_strand_id
1 'polypeptide(L)'
;MARNRRDRPPGRQTRPANTRTRRSWYGYGKMANMEKNAFGCFLHDVTYIFGEISILGLPALMIVTMTGATGGYGATAAALVAWATMVLVGTLIRGGWIRPLGTETLGWVTFSPALIALRLVYYNAVFIAAVYGGVLVAAAVGTPPLSLAVAAVVAILATLSFPTLGERLARARRP
;
A
#
# COMPACT_ATOMS: atom_id res chain seq x y z
N MET A 1 -4.73 8.38 -27.85
CA MET A 1 -4.10 9.69 -27.54
C MET A 1 -3.16 9.56 -26.34
N ALA A 2 -1.85 9.66 -26.54
CA ALA A 2 -0.89 9.64 -25.43
C ALA A 2 -0.91 11.01 -24.73
N ARG A 3 -1.47 11.09 -23.51
CA ARG A 3 -1.40 12.32 -22.69
C ARG A 3 0.06 12.73 -22.52
N ASN A 4 0.34 14.02 -22.70
CA ASN A 4 1.67 14.60 -22.60
C ASN A 4 2.28 14.27 -21.22
N ARG A 5 3.59 13.97 -21.16
CA ARG A 5 4.25 13.63 -19.88
C ARG A 5 4.15 14.76 -18.85
N ARG A 6 4.00 16.00 -19.32
CA ARG A 6 3.85 17.21 -18.50
C ARG A 6 2.53 17.29 -17.74
N ASP A 7 1.47 16.66 -18.25
CA ASP A 7 0.12 16.69 -17.63
C ASP A 7 -0.07 15.61 -16.56
N ARG A 8 0.99 14.86 -16.23
CA ARG A 8 0.89 13.83 -15.19
C ARG A 8 0.85 14.49 -13.82
N PRO A 9 -0.13 14.12 -12.98
CA PRO A 9 -0.19 14.63 -11.62
C PRO A 9 1.11 14.29 -10.88
N PRO A 10 1.71 15.27 -10.17
CA PRO A 10 2.98 15.09 -9.47
C PRO A 10 2.96 13.86 -8.56
N GLY A 11 4.03 13.08 -8.61
CA GLY A 11 4.20 11.96 -7.69
C GLY A 11 3.29 10.76 -7.95
N ARG A 12 2.60 10.68 -9.09
CA ARG A 12 1.64 9.61 -9.41
C ARG A 12 1.99 8.74 -10.61
N GLN A 13 1.86 7.43 -10.44
CA GLN A 13 1.87 6.44 -11.50
C GLN A 13 0.43 6.13 -11.93
N THR A 14 -0.09 6.94 -12.86
CA THR A 14 -1.48 6.82 -13.34
C THR A 14 -1.64 5.78 -14.46
N ARG A 15 -0.57 5.43 -15.18
CA ARG A 15 -0.65 4.48 -16.31
C ARG A 15 -1.23 3.11 -15.93
N PRO A 16 -0.82 2.45 -14.83
CA PRO A 16 -1.40 1.17 -14.43
C PRO A 16 -2.90 1.22 -14.19
N ALA A 17 -3.41 2.34 -13.67
CA ALA A 17 -4.83 2.53 -13.40
C ALA A 17 -5.68 2.83 -14.65
N ASN A 18 -5.05 3.26 -15.76
CA ASN A 18 -5.78 3.67 -16.98
C ASN A 18 -5.58 2.71 -18.16
N THR A 19 -4.68 1.73 -18.05
CA THR A 19 -4.35 0.84 -19.18
C THR A 19 -4.20 -0.60 -18.69
N ARG A 20 -4.52 -1.57 -19.55
CA ARG A 20 -4.28 -3.01 -19.31
C ARG A 20 -2.87 -3.48 -19.69
N THR A 21 -2.06 -2.59 -20.25
CA THR A 21 -0.67 -2.90 -20.61
C THR A 21 0.21 -2.94 -19.35
N ARG A 22 1.02 -3.99 -19.20
CA ARG A 22 2.02 -4.11 -18.14
C ARG A 22 3.37 -4.46 -18.74
N ARG A 23 4.43 -3.94 -18.13
CA ARG A 23 5.80 -4.28 -18.50
C ARG A 23 6.15 -5.56 -17.78
N SER A 24 6.39 -6.62 -18.52
CA SER A 24 6.73 -7.93 -17.98
C SER A 24 8.03 -8.41 -18.61
N TRP A 25 8.79 -9.17 -17.83
CA TRP A 25 9.93 -9.89 -18.36
C TRP A 25 9.43 -11.00 -19.28
N TYR A 26 10.05 -11.13 -20.45
CA TYR A 26 9.67 -12.09 -21.49
C TYR A 26 10.79 -13.12 -21.75
N GLY A 27 11.77 -13.24 -20.84
CA GLY A 27 12.97 -14.02 -21.08
C GLY A 27 14.14 -13.20 -21.63
N TYR A 28 15.37 -13.73 -21.50
CA TYR A 28 16.59 -13.20 -22.13
C TYR A 28 16.88 -11.71 -21.88
N GLY A 29 16.54 -11.22 -20.67
CA GLY A 29 16.75 -9.81 -20.30
C GLY A 29 15.85 -8.81 -21.03
N LYS A 30 14.90 -9.26 -21.85
CA LYS A 30 13.99 -8.39 -22.60
C LYS A 30 12.71 -8.13 -21.81
N MET A 31 12.36 -6.84 -21.74
CA MET A 31 11.10 -6.37 -21.18
C MET A 31 10.11 -6.10 -22.32
N ALA A 32 9.01 -6.84 -22.34
CA ALA A 32 7.92 -6.60 -23.28
C ALA A 32 6.76 -5.89 -22.58
N ASN A 33 6.04 -5.04 -23.32
CA ASN A 33 4.71 -4.61 -22.89
C ASN A 33 3.71 -5.67 -23.36
N MET A 34 3.01 -6.28 -22.43
CA MET A 34 1.95 -7.24 -22.73
C MET A 34 0.62 -6.67 -22.25
N GLU A 35 -0.42 -6.84 -23.05
CA GLU A 35 -1.79 -6.60 -22.60
C GLU A 35 -2.21 -7.77 -21.71
N LYS A 36 -2.78 -7.46 -20.55
CA LYS A 36 -3.27 -8.45 -19.60
C LYS A 36 -4.77 -8.28 -19.41
N ASN A 37 -5.48 -9.39 -19.16
CA ASN A 37 -6.85 -9.30 -18.67
C ASN A 37 -6.88 -8.70 -17.25
N ALA A 38 -8.08 -8.46 -16.70
CA ALA A 38 -8.22 -7.83 -15.38
C ALA A 38 -7.51 -8.62 -14.27
N PHE A 39 -7.64 -9.95 -14.28
CA PHE A 39 -6.97 -10.83 -13.32
C PHE A 39 -5.43 -10.79 -13.46
N GLY A 40 -4.91 -10.77 -14.69
CA GLY A 40 -3.47 -10.64 -14.94
C GLY A 40 -2.91 -9.27 -14.55
N CYS A 41 -3.72 -8.20 -14.62
CA CYS A 41 -3.37 -6.90 -14.04
C CYS A 41 -3.33 -6.99 -12.51
N PHE A 42 -4.33 -7.63 -11.89
CA PHE A 42 -4.39 -7.81 -10.44
C PHE A 42 -3.17 -8.57 -9.91
N LEU A 43 -2.83 -9.72 -10.51
CA LEU A 43 -1.65 -10.49 -10.13
C LEU A 43 -0.34 -9.72 -10.32
N HIS A 44 -0.24 -8.89 -11.35
CA HIS A 44 0.96 -8.08 -11.54
C HIS A 44 1.06 -6.95 -10.52
N ASP A 45 -0.06 -6.29 -10.22
CA ASP A 45 -0.10 -5.16 -9.29
C ASP A 45 0.01 -5.63 -7.83
N VAL A 46 -0.49 -6.82 -7.48
CA VAL A 46 -0.34 -7.39 -6.13
C VAL A 46 1.12 -7.72 -5.83
N THR A 47 1.87 -8.30 -6.76
CA THR A 47 3.31 -8.56 -6.56
C THR A 47 4.09 -7.26 -6.37
N TYR A 48 3.73 -6.22 -7.13
CA TYR A 48 4.36 -4.90 -6.99
C TYR A 48 4.10 -4.29 -5.61
N ILE A 49 2.83 -4.26 -5.18
CA ILE A 49 2.42 -3.65 -3.91
C ILE A 49 2.91 -4.48 -2.72
N PHE A 50 2.84 -5.81 -2.82
CA PHE A 50 3.43 -6.73 -1.85
C PHE A 50 4.90 -6.44 -1.62
N GLY A 51 5.69 -6.31 -2.69
CA GLY A 51 7.13 -6.03 -2.58
C GLY A 51 7.38 -4.68 -1.92
N GLU A 52 6.64 -3.66 -2.33
CA GLU A 52 6.76 -2.30 -1.78
C GLU A 52 6.44 -2.25 -0.28
N ILE A 53 5.27 -2.78 0.14
CA ILE A 53 4.82 -2.73 1.53
C ILE A 53 5.65 -3.65 2.40
N SER A 54 5.95 -4.86 1.94
CA SER A 54 6.74 -5.82 2.73
C SER A 54 8.13 -5.26 2.98
N ILE A 55 8.88 -4.88 1.94
CA ILE A 55 10.27 -4.42 2.08
C ILE A 55 10.36 -3.17 2.95
N LEU A 56 9.49 -2.18 2.72
CA LEU A 56 9.56 -0.91 3.46
C LEU A 56 8.89 -0.99 4.84
N GLY A 57 7.99 -1.94 5.07
CA GLY A 57 7.37 -2.21 6.37
C GLY A 57 8.12 -3.20 7.24
N LEU A 58 9.21 -3.80 6.73
CA LEU A 58 10.02 -4.79 7.46
C LEU A 58 10.42 -4.37 8.87
N PRO A 59 10.89 -3.13 9.14
CA PRO A 59 11.31 -2.76 10.49
C PRO A 59 10.19 -2.93 11.54
N ALA A 60 8.97 -2.46 11.26
CA ALA A 60 7.83 -2.62 12.16
C ALA A 60 7.40 -4.08 12.28
N LEU A 61 7.42 -4.84 11.18
CA LEU A 61 7.11 -6.27 11.21
C LEU A 61 8.12 -7.04 12.08
N MET A 62 9.41 -6.68 12.03
CA MET A 62 10.45 -7.23 12.89
C MET A 62 10.21 -6.89 14.37
N ILE A 63 9.77 -5.67 14.68
CA ILE A 63 9.42 -5.30 16.05
C ILE A 63 8.26 -6.18 16.55
N VAL A 64 7.22 -6.38 15.73
CA VAL A 64 6.08 -7.22 16.11
C VAL A 64 6.51 -8.66 16.41
N THR A 65 7.38 -9.25 15.58
CA THR A 65 7.86 -10.62 15.81
C THR A 65 8.72 -10.73 17.07
N MET A 66 9.51 -9.70 17.40
CA MET A 66 10.31 -9.65 18.62
C MET A 66 9.46 -9.49 19.90
N THR A 67 8.27 -8.89 19.81
CA THR A 67 7.38 -8.72 20.97
C THR A 67 6.61 -9.98 21.39
N GLY A 68 6.78 -11.10 20.68
CA GLY A 68 6.17 -12.39 21.02
C GLY A 68 4.70 -12.50 20.59
N ALA A 69 4.28 -13.73 20.23
CA ALA A 69 2.92 -13.99 19.75
C ALA A 69 1.92 -14.11 20.93
N THR A 70 1.09 -13.08 21.13
CA THR A 70 0.06 -13.07 22.17
C THR A 70 -1.24 -13.75 21.70
N GLY A 71 -1.22 -15.07 21.48
CA GLY A 71 -2.41 -15.86 21.13
C GLY A 71 -3.04 -15.54 19.76
N GLY A 72 -4.17 -16.17 19.44
CA GLY A 72 -4.80 -16.11 18.10
C GLY A 72 -5.29 -14.74 17.65
N TYR A 73 -5.49 -13.80 18.58
CA TYR A 73 -5.92 -12.41 18.32
C TYR A 73 -4.84 -11.38 18.72
N GLY A 74 -3.60 -11.84 18.86
CA GLY A 74 -2.47 -11.03 19.30
C GLY A 74 -1.88 -10.11 18.25
N ALA A 75 -0.75 -9.49 18.62
CA ALA A 75 -0.03 -8.55 17.77
C ALA A 75 0.34 -9.14 16.40
N THR A 76 0.78 -10.40 16.36
CA THR A 76 1.13 -11.10 15.11
C THR A 76 -0.07 -11.26 14.18
N ALA A 77 -1.23 -11.67 14.71
CA ALA A 77 -2.44 -11.84 13.92
C ALA A 77 -2.94 -10.49 13.39
N ALA A 78 -2.95 -9.45 14.24
CA ALA A 78 -3.28 -8.09 13.84
C ALA A 78 -2.32 -7.56 12.76
N ALA A 79 -1.02 -7.85 12.85
CA ALA A 79 -0.02 -7.43 11.87
C ALA A 79 -0.24 -8.11 10.51
N LEU A 80 -0.53 -9.41 10.50
CA LEU A 80 -0.87 -10.15 9.28
C LEU A 80 -2.12 -9.58 8.62
N VAL A 81 -3.17 -9.29 9.41
CA VAL A 81 -4.40 -8.67 8.90
C VAL A 81 -4.12 -7.29 8.33
N ALA A 82 -3.40 -6.43 9.06
CA ALA A 82 -3.05 -5.10 8.57
C ALA A 82 -2.26 -5.18 7.27
N TRP A 83 -1.22 -6.03 7.22
CA TRP A 83 -0.36 -6.20 6.06
C TRP A 83 -1.13 -6.69 4.83
N ALA A 84 -1.89 -7.77 4.97
CA ALA A 84 -2.70 -8.32 3.88
C ALA A 84 -3.72 -7.28 3.38
N THR A 85 -4.32 -6.54 4.30
CA THR A 85 -5.27 -5.46 3.99
C THR A 85 -4.61 -4.34 3.20
N MET A 86 -3.45 -3.85 3.64
CA MET A 86 -2.71 -2.81 2.92
C MET A 86 -2.30 -3.28 1.52
N VAL A 87 -1.87 -4.54 1.38
CA VAL A 87 -1.51 -5.11 0.07
C VAL A 87 -2.73 -5.16 -0.86
N LEU A 88 -3.86 -5.67 -0.38
CA LEU A 88 -5.09 -5.74 -1.16
C LEU A 88 -5.58 -4.36 -1.59
N VAL A 89 -5.72 -3.43 -0.63
CA VAL A 89 -6.22 -2.06 -0.90
C VAL A 89 -5.26 -1.31 -1.82
N GLY A 90 -3.95 -1.40 -1.60
CA GLY A 90 -2.94 -0.79 -2.46
C GLY A 90 -2.99 -1.34 -3.89
N THR A 91 -3.24 -2.64 -4.04
CA THR A 91 -3.43 -3.29 -5.35
C THR A 91 -4.67 -2.74 -6.05
N LEU A 92 -5.79 -2.65 -5.32
CA LEU A 92 -7.04 -2.12 -5.85
C LEU A 92 -6.89 -0.65 -6.31
N ILE A 93 -6.17 0.18 -5.56
CA ILE A 93 -5.88 1.57 -5.94
C ILE A 93 -4.96 1.62 -7.17
N ARG A 94 -3.89 0.81 -7.19
CA ARG A 94 -2.89 0.82 -8.26
C ARG A 94 -3.49 0.44 -9.62
N GLY A 95 -4.34 -0.58 -9.65
CA GLY A 95 -5.02 -0.97 -10.88
C GLY A 95 -6.25 -0.13 -11.22
N GLY A 96 -6.58 0.87 -10.40
CA GLY A 96 -7.65 1.83 -10.69
C GLY A 96 -9.06 1.31 -10.40
N TRP A 97 -9.19 0.20 -9.65
CA TRP A 97 -10.48 -0.38 -9.27
C TRP A 97 -11.17 0.40 -8.16
N ILE A 98 -10.40 1.03 -7.26
CA ILE A 98 -10.92 1.92 -6.23
C ILE A 98 -10.17 3.25 -6.25
N ARG A 99 -10.85 4.31 -5.78
CA ARG A 99 -10.28 5.65 -5.69
C ARG A 99 -9.58 5.83 -4.35
N PRO A 100 -8.42 6.52 -4.30
CA PRO A 100 -7.86 6.97 -3.04
C PRO A 100 -8.75 7.98 -2.32
N LEU A 101 -8.60 8.09 -1.01
CA LEU A 101 -9.32 9.08 -0.21
C LEU A 101 -8.74 10.48 -0.39
N GLY A 102 -9.59 11.46 -0.71
CA GLY A 102 -9.23 12.88 -0.77
C GLY A 102 -8.55 13.33 -2.06
N THR A 103 -8.64 12.56 -3.15
CA THR A 103 -8.13 12.92 -4.48
C THR A 103 -8.84 12.14 -5.59
N GLU A 104 -9.15 12.83 -6.69
CA GLU A 104 -9.70 12.21 -7.91
C GLU A 104 -8.62 11.52 -8.76
N THR A 105 -7.35 11.68 -8.38
CA THR A 105 -6.24 11.13 -9.15
C THR A 105 -6.07 9.64 -8.90
N LEU A 106 -6.38 8.83 -9.91
CA LEU A 106 -6.17 7.38 -9.88
C LEU A 106 -4.69 6.98 -9.92
N GLY A 107 -4.42 5.79 -9.40
CA GLY A 107 -3.11 5.14 -9.46
C GLY A 107 -2.25 5.37 -8.22
N TRP A 108 -1.12 4.68 -8.20
CA TRP A 108 -0.25 4.62 -7.03
C TRP A 108 0.78 5.75 -6.99
N VAL A 109 1.46 5.90 -5.86
CA VAL A 109 2.53 6.90 -5.68
C VAL A 109 3.78 6.47 -6.47
N THR A 110 4.55 7.40 -7.03
CA THR A 110 5.81 7.11 -7.75
C THR A 110 6.98 6.79 -6.81
N PHE A 111 8.04 6.17 -7.35
CA PHE A 111 9.30 5.93 -6.65
C PHE A 111 10.30 7.08 -6.89
N SER A 112 10.11 8.21 -6.21
CA SER A 112 11.18 9.21 -6.04
C SER A 112 11.81 9.06 -4.65
N PRO A 113 13.07 9.49 -4.43
CA PRO A 113 13.73 9.33 -3.13
C PRO A 113 12.93 9.90 -1.96
N ALA A 114 12.34 11.08 -2.13
CA ALA A 114 11.47 11.71 -1.13
C ALA A 114 10.24 10.86 -0.79
N LEU A 115 9.62 10.26 -1.81
CA LEU A 115 8.43 9.42 -1.63
C LEU A 115 8.78 8.02 -1.10
N ILE A 116 10.01 7.55 -1.30
CA ILE A 116 10.51 6.32 -0.65
C ILE A 116 10.70 6.58 0.85
N ALA A 117 11.33 7.69 1.22
CA ALA A 117 11.47 8.08 2.63
C ALA A 117 10.10 8.23 3.31
N LEU A 118 9.13 8.86 2.63
CA LEU A 118 7.76 8.95 3.13
C LEU A 118 7.14 7.57 3.37
N ARG A 119 7.29 6.62 2.42
CA ARG A 119 6.77 5.25 2.58
C ARG A 119 7.38 4.54 3.76
N LEU A 120 8.70 4.63 3.91
CA LEU A 120 9.41 3.98 4.99
C LEU A 120 8.84 4.45 6.33
N VAL A 121 8.75 5.77 6.55
CA VAL A 121 8.20 6.30 7.81
C VAL A 121 6.72 5.94 7.96
N TYR A 122 5.93 6.15 6.91
CA TYR A 122 4.47 5.99 6.95
C TYR A 122 4.04 4.54 7.17
N TYR A 123 4.58 3.58 6.42
CA TYR A 123 4.18 2.17 6.56
C TYR A 123 4.55 1.63 7.93
N ASN A 124 5.73 1.95 8.46
CA ASN A 124 6.12 1.49 9.80
C ASN A 124 5.23 2.11 10.89
N ALA A 125 4.90 3.41 10.79
CA ALA A 125 3.97 4.06 11.71
C ALA A 125 2.56 3.44 11.67
N VAL A 126 2.05 3.17 10.46
CA VAL A 126 0.74 2.53 10.27
C VAL A 126 0.73 1.12 10.83
N PHE A 127 1.79 0.33 10.64
CA PHE A 127 1.89 -1.01 11.22
C PHE A 127 1.84 -0.96 12.74
N ILE A 128 2.66 -0.11 13.37
CA ILE A 128 2.68 0.04 14.83
C ILE A 128 1.29 0.47 15.33
N ALA A 129 0.67 1.47 14.69
CA ALA A 129 -0.65 1.96 15.07
C ALA A 129 -1.75 0.90 14.89
N ALA A 130 -1.78 0.19 13.77
CA ALA A 130 -2.78 -0.84 13.50
C ALA A 130 -2.65 -2.01 14.47
N VAL A 131 -1.42 -2.46 14.73
CA VAL A 131 -1.14 -3.63 15.57
C VAL A 131 -1.39 -3.32 17.04
N TYR A 132 -0.64 -2.37 17.61
CA TYR A 132 -0.72 -2.09 19.04
C TYR A 132 -1.97 -1.30 19.39
N GLY A 133 -2.45 -0.43 18.50
CA GLY A 133 -3.75 0.23 18.66
C GLY A 133 -4.90 -0.77 18.64
N GLY A 134 -4.87 -1.76 17.74
CA GLY A 134 -5.87 -2.82 17.69
C GLY A 134 -5.89 -3.66 18.97
N VAL A 135 -4.73 -4.11 19.44
CA VAL A 135 -4.61 -4.86 20.70
C VAL A 135 -5.07 -4.04 21.90
N LEU A 136 -4.70 -2.77 21.98
CA LEU A 136 -5.11 -1.86 23.06
C LEU A 136 -6.62 -1.66 23.10
N VAL A 137 -7.25 -1.41 21.95
CA VAL A 137 -8.71 -1.24 21.85
C VAL A 137 -9.44 -2.55 22.23
N ALA A 138 -8.95 -3.69 21.76
CA ALA A 138 -9.52 -4.99 22.12
C ALA A 138 -9.43 -5.27 23.63
N ALA A 139 -8.31 -4.93 24.26
CA ALA A 139 -8.11 -5.05 25.70
C ALA A 139 -9.05 -4.12 26.48
N ALA A 140 -9.19 -2.87 26.05
CA ALA A 140 -10.06 -1.89 26.72
C ALA A 140 -11.55 -2.28 26.66
N VAL A 141 -11.98 -2.90 25.57
CA VAL A 141 -13.37 -3.36 25.37
C VAL A 141 -13.59 -4.78 25.91
N GLY A 142 -12.52 -5.52 26.20
CA GLY A 142 -12.59 -6.93 26.64
C GLY A 142 -13.02 -7.90 25.54
N THR A 143 -12.86 -7.54 24.26
CA THR A 143 -13.26 -8.35 23.10
C THR A 143 -12.05 -8.64 22.21
N PRO A 144 -11.35 -9.78 22.38
CA PRO A 144 -10.10 -10.07 21.66
C PRO A 144 -10.20 -9.99 20.13
N PRO A 145 -11.25 -10.50 19.45
CA PRO A 145 -11.35 -10.41 17.98
C PRO A 145 -11.39 -8.98 17.43
N LEU A 146 -11.71 -7.99 18.27
CA LEU A 146 -11.76 -6.59 17.88
C LEU A 146 -10.38 -6.07 17.41
N SER A 147 -9.28 -6.69 17.86
CA SER A 147 -7.93 -6.30 17.45
C SER A 147 -7.73 -6.42 15.94
N LEU A 148 -8.27 -7.48 15.34
CA LEU A 148 -8.18 -7.74 13.91
C LEU A 148 -9.02 -6.75 13.11
N ALA A 149 -10.24 -6.46 13.59
CA ALA A 149 -11.14 -5.51 12.94
C ALA A 149 -10.55 -4.09 12.95
N VAL A 150 -10.02 -3.65 14.09
CA VAL A 150 -9.37 -2.35 14.21
C VAL A 150 -8.12 -2.29 13.32
N ALA A 151 -7.29 -3.32 13.32
CA ALA A 151 -6.11 -3.40 12.46
C ALA A 151 -6.48 -3.28 10.97
N ALA A 152 -7.52 -3.98 10.53
CA ALA A 152 -8.03 -3.90 9.16
C ALA A 152 -8.55 -2.49 8.82
N VAL A 153 -9.35 -1.88 9.70
CA VAL A 153 -9.90 -0.53 9.49
C VAL A 153 -8.78 0.51 9.39
N VAL A 154 -7.82 0.48 10.33
CA VAL A 154 -6.66 1.38 10.31
C VAL A 154 -5.85 1.20 9.02
N ALA A 155 -5.59 -0.05 8.62
CA ALA A 155 -4.89 -0.37 7.38
C ALA A 155 -5.63 0.14 6.12
N ILE A 156 -6.95 -0.02 6.04
CA ILE A 156 -7.79 0.48 4.93
C ILE A 156 -7.67 2.00 4.84
N LEU A 157 -7.94 2.71 5.93
CA LEU A 157 -7.95 4.17 5.96
C LEU A 157 -6.56 4.74 5.64
N ALA A 158 -5.52 4.15 6.23
CA ALA A 158 -4.15 4.56 5.99
C ALA A 158 -3.72 4.34 4.53
N THR A 159 -4.06 3.19 3.94
CA THR A 159 -3.68 2.86 2.56
C THR A 159 -4.43 3.71 1.54
N LEU A 160 -5.71 3.99 1.80
CA LEU A 160 -6.51 4.86 0.96
C LEU A 160 -6.04 6.33 0.99
N SER A 161 -5.57 6.80 2.14
CA SER A 161 -5.11 8.20 2.32
C SER A 161 -3.66 8.43 1.87
N PHE A 162 -2.83 7.39 1.86
CA PHE A 162 -1.41 7.46 1.48
C PHE A 162 -1.13 8.15 0.13
N PRO A 163 -1.81 7.75 -0.98
CA PRO A 163 -1.94 8.52 -2.21
C PRO A 163 -1.92 10.05 -2.08
N THR A 164 -2.81 10.59 -1.27
CA THR A 164 -3.04 12.03 -1.12
C THR A 164 -1.87 12.70 -0.41
N LEU A 165 -1.27 12.03 0.58
CA LEU A 165 -0.06 12.51 1.25
C LEU A 165 1.14 12.54 0.30
N GLY A 166 1.33 11.49 -0.50
CA GLY A 166 2.40 11.43 -1.49
C GLY A 166 2.26 12.54 -2.54
N GLU A 167 1.04 12.83 -2.97
CA GLU A 167 0.74 13.92 -3.90
C GLU A 167 1.03 15.30 -3.30
N ARG A 168 0.63 15.56 -2.05
CA ARG A 168 0.94 16.81 -1.33
C ARG A 168 2.45 17.02 -1.21
N LEU A 169 3.19 16.00 -0.79
CA LEU A 169 4.65 16.07 -0.68
C LEU A 169 5.32 16.31 -2.04
N ALA A 170 4.84 15.64 -3.10
CA ALA A 170 5.39 15.81 -4.44
C ALA A 170 5.12 17.21 -5.01
N ARG A 171 3.96 17.82 -4.70
CA ARG A 171 3.65 19.21 -5.07
C ARG A 171 4.53 20.20 -4.32
N ALA A 172 4.70 20.01 -3.01
CA ALA A 172 5.52 20.90 -2.18
C ALA A 172 7.01 20.91 -2.57
N ARG A 173 7.49 19.86 -3.25
CA ARG A 173 8.87 19.76 -3.75
C ARG A 173 9.04 20.13 -5.23
N ARG A 174 7.99 20.61 -5.91
CA ARG A 174 8.15 21.20 -7.25
C ARG A 174 8.62 22.65 -7.07
N PRO A 175 9.75 23.05 -7.69
CA PRO A 175 10.17 24.45 -7.73
C PRO A 175 9.18 25.31 -8.53
#